data_AF-A0A385D5B7-F1
#
_entry.id   AF-A0A385D5B7-F1
#
_cell.length_a   1.000
_cell.length_b   1.000
_cell.length_c   1.000
_cell.angle_alpha   90.00
_cell.angle_beta   90.00
_cell.angle_gamma   90.00
#
_symmetry.space_group_name_H-M   'P 1'
#
loop_
_entity.id
_entity.type
_entity.pdbx_description
1 polymer ?
#
loop_
_entity_poly.entity_id
_entity_poly.type
_entity_poly.pdbx_seq_one_letter_code
_entity_poly.pdbx_strand_id
1 'polypeptide(L)' 'MTPPQRPDLLTRLHEAGFAVDLLTEEQREVLTGLEPEELAVLLDIKGRLDAVGPEVQAHGEIAGGALF' A
#
# COMPACT_ATOMS: atom_id res chain seq x y z
N MET A 1 16.84 18.80 -4.19
CA MET A 1 15.87 17.71 -4.41
C MET A 1 14.53 18.37 -4.66
N THR A 2 13.97 18.19 -5.85
CA THR A 2 12.60 18.64 -6.16
C THR A 2 11.63 17.72 -5.41
N PRO A 3 10.62 18.22 -4.70
CA PRO A 3 9.61 17.35 -4.10
C PRO A 3 8.93 16.54 -5.22
N PRO A 4 8.68 15.23 -5.02
CA PRO A 4 7.94 14.44 -5.98
C PRO A 4 6.57 15.10 -6.20
N GLN A 5 6.20 15.29 -7.47
CA GLN A 5 4.89 15.85 -7.77
C GLN A 5 3.83 14.82 -7.35
N ARG A 6 2.71 15.24 -6.75
CA ARG A 6 1.63 14.34 -6.26
C ARG A 6 1.26 13.13 -7.15
N PRO A 7 1.12 13.24 -8.49
CA PRO A 7 0.90 12.07 -9.35
C PRO A 7 2.06 11.05 -9.39
N ASP A 8 3.29 11.46 -9.09
CA ASP A 8 4.47 10.61 -8.95
C ASP A 8 4.37 9.70 -7.71
N LEU A 9 3.74 10.17 -6.62
CA LEU A 9 3.65 9.41 -5.38
C LEU A 9 2.79 8.15 -5.51
N LEU A 10 1.57 8.30 -6.05
CA LEU A 10 0.68 7.15 -6.26
C LEU A 10 1.28 6.15 -7.27
N THR A 11 1.98 6.65 -8.28
CA THR A 11 2.71 5.81 -9.24
C THR A 11 3.78 4.98 -8.53
N ARG A 12 4.60 5.60 -7.67
CA ARG A 12 5.64 4.90 -6.90
C ARG A 12 5.08 3.87 -5.92
N LEU A 13 3.93 4.15 -5.30
CA LEU A 13 3.24 3.17 -4.45
C LEU A 13 2.72 1.99 -5.28
N HIS A 14 2.12 2.26 -6.42
CA HIS A 14 1.65 1.20 -7.33
C HIS A 14 2.82 0.32 -7.82
N GLU A 15 3.94 0.92 -8.23
CA GLU A 15 5.16 0.20 -8.61
C GLU A 15 5.76 -0.63 -7.47
N ALA A 16 5.61 -0.16 -6.23
CA ALA A 16 6.01 -0.92 -5.04
C ALA A 16 5.05 -2.07 -4.70
N GLY A 17 3.92 -2.20 -5.40
CA GLY A 17 2.95 -3.28 -5.22
C GLY A 17 1.81 -2.95 -4.25
N PHE A 18 1.61 -1.67 -3.89
CA PHE A 18 0.39 -1.26 -3.20
C PHE A 18 -0.80 -1.28 -4.18
N ALA A 19 -1.97 -1.76 -3.71
CA ALA A 19 -3.18 -1.84 -4.52
C ALA A 19 -3.89 -0.47 -4.64
N VAL A 20 -3.20 0.51 -5.22
CA VAL A 20 -3.66 1.91 -5.35
C VAL A 20 -4.97 2.01 -6.15
N ASP A 21 -5.21 1.09 -7.06
CA ASP A 21 -6.44 1.02 -7.87
C ASP A 21 -7.68 0.63 -7.06
N LEU A 22 -7.50 -0.03 -5.91
CA LEU A 22 -8.59 -0.45 -5.02
C LEU A 22 -8.95 0.62 -3.97
N LEU A 23 -8.18 1.70 -3.90
CA LEU A 23 -8.39 2.77 -2.94
C LEU A 23 -9.53 3.69 -3.36
N THR A 24 -10.29 4.18 -2.38
CA THR A 24 -11.24 5.27 -2.61
C THR A 24 -10.50 6.58 -2.87
N GLU A 25 -11.22 7.59 -3.36
CA GLU A 25 -10.63 8.91 -3.63
C GLU A 25 -10.07 9.54 -2.35
N GLU A 26 -10.80 9.44 -1.23
CA GLU A 26 -10.37 9.98 0.06
C GLU A 26 -9.10 9.28 0.58
N GLN A 27 -8.96 7.98 0.32
CA GLN A 27 -7.75 7.23 0.67
C GLN A 27 -6.55 7.65 -0.20
N ARG A 28 -6.78 7.92 -1.50
CA ARG A 28 -5.74 8.45 -2.38
C ARG A 28 -5.30 9.84 -1.95
N GLU A 29 -6.23 10.69 -1.51
CA GLU A 29 -5.91 12.02 -0.98
C GLU A 29 -4.95 11.92 0.21
N VAL A 30 -5.24 11.04 1.18
CA VAL A 30 -4.34 10.80 2.33
C VAL A 30 -2.94 10.42 1.87
N LEU A 31 -2.83 9.49 0.93
CA LEU A 31 -1.52 9.05 0.42
C LEU A 31 -0.79 10.16 -0.35
N THR A 32 -1.50 10.95 -1.17
CA THR A 32 -0.91 12.09 -1.88
C THR A 32 -0.49 13.24 -0.97
N GLY A 33 -0.95 13.25 0.28
CA GLY A 33 -0.54 14.18 1.32
C GLY A 33 0.72 13.78 2.08
N LEU A 34 1.27 12.58 1.82
CA LEU A 34 2.51 12.12 2.47
C LEU A 34 3.71 12.96 2.02
N GLU A 35 4.53 13.33 2.99
CA GLU A 35 5.83 13.92 2.73
C GLU A 35 6.80 12.86 2.15
N PRO A 36 7.84 13.28 1.43
CA PRO A 36 8.78 12.35 0.79
C PRO A 36 9.45 11.38 1.77
N GLU A 37 9.72 11.83 2.99
CA GLU A 37 10.30 11.03 4.07
C GLU A 37 9.31 9.97 4.57
N GLU A 38 8.03 10.31 4.68
CA GLU A 38 6.99 9.38 5.11
C GLU A 38 6.76 8.29 4.05
N LEU A 39 6.76 8.69 2.76
CA LEU A 39 6.75 7.73 1.65
C LEU A 39 7.96 6.80 1.70
N ALA A 40 9.16 7.32 1.96
CA ALA A 40 10.37 6.52 2.05
C ALA A 40 10.29 5.48 3.19
N VAL A 41 9.77 5.87 4.35
CA VAL A 41 9.54 4.96 5.48
C VAL A 41 8.52 3.88 5.13
N LEU A 42 7.41 4.25 4.47
CA LEU A 42 6.37 3.30 4.07
C LEU A 42 6.92 2.25 3.09
N LEU A 43 7.74 2.67 2.12
CA LEU A 43 8.39 1.78 1.16
C LEU A 43 9.44 0.86 1.83
N ASP A 44 10.23 1.37 2.78
CA ASP A 44 11.18 0.57 3.57
C ASP A 44 10.47 -0.53 4.36
N ILE A 45 9.40 -0.17 5.07
CA ILE A 45 8.60 -1.12 5.84
C ILE A 45 8.05 -2.20 4.91
N LYS A 46 7.48 -1.84 3.76
CA LYS A 46 6.98 -2.82 2.79
C LYS A 46 8.09 -3.77 2.33
N GLY A 47 9.26 -3.24 1.95
CA GLY A 47 10.37 -4.09 1.49
C GLY A 47 10.84 -5.08 2.56
N ARG A 48 10.82 -4.67 3.83
CA ARG A 48 11.15 -5.55 4.96
C ARG A 48 10.08 -6.63 5.18
N LEU A 49 8.80 -6.31 4.99
CA LEU A 49 7.69 -7.26 5.06
C LEU A 49 7.76 -8.27 3.90
N ASP A 50 8.00 -7.80 2.67
CA ASP A 50 8.18 -8.68 1.50
C ASP A 50 9.35 -9.66 1.70
N ALA A 51 10.43 -9.22 2.35
CA ALA A 51 11.62 -10.03 2.59
C ALA A 51 11.43 -11.15 3.63
N VAL A 52 10.45 -11.02 4.55
CA VAL A 52 10.18 -12.05 5.58
C VAL A 52 9.15 -13.10 5.13
N GLY A 53 8.67 -13.02 3.89
CA GLY A 53 7.74 -13.97 3.28
C GLY A 53 6.31 -13.41 3.18
N PRO A 54 5.43 -14.07 2.41
CA PRO A 54 4.07 -13.57 2.18
C PRO A 54 3.28 -13.49 3.50
N GLU A 55 2.68 -12.33 3.78
CA GLU A 55 1.85 -12.10 4.96
C GLU A 55 0.63 -13.03 5.03
N VAL A 56 0.25 -13.66 3.90
CA VAL A 56 -0.87 -14.59 3.79
C VAL A 56 -0.35 -16.01 3.57
N GLN A 57 -0.12 -16.74 4.68
CA GLN A 57 -0.15 -18.20 4.65
C GLN A 57 -1.63 -18.63 4.58
N ALA A 58 -2.14 -18.75 3.36
CA ALA A 58 -3.42 -19.36 2.98
C ALA A 58 -4.61 -19.17 3.95
N HIS A 59 -5.54 -18.26 3.62
CA HIS A 59 -6.95 -18.53 3.93
C HIS A 59 -7.46 -19.63 2.99
N GLY A 60 -7.01 -20.86 3.23
CA GLY A 60 -7.63 -22.06 2.72
C GLY A 60 -8.89 -22.35 3.54
N GLU A 61 -10.05 -22.23 2.90
CA GLU A 61 -11.34 -22.81 3.32
C GLU A 61 -11.96 -22.29 4.63
N ILE A 62 -12.92 -21.36 4.52
CA ILE A 62 -14.31 -21.63 4.92
C ILE A 62 -15.23 -20.79 4.00
N ALA A 63 -15.94 -21.48 3.12
CA ALA A 63 -17.21 -20.99 2.57
C ALA A 63 -18.29 -21.14 3.65
N GLY A 64 -19.01 -20.07 3.95
CA GLY A 64 -20.16 -20.04 4.87
C GLY A 64 -20.18 -18.68 5.59
N GLY A 65 -21.05 -17.73 5.26
CA GLY A 65 -22.50 -17.92 5.20
C GLY A 65 -23.06 -17.95 6.62
N ALA A 66 -23.34 -16.75 7.16
CA ALA A 66 -23.99 -16.46 8.45
C ALA A 66 -23.20 -16.84 9.72
N LEU A 67 -23.04 -15.88 10.64
CA LEU A 67 -23.70 -15.86 11.95
C LEU A 67 -23.12 -14.72 12.83
N PHE A 68 -24.05 -13.82 13.24
CA PHE A 68 -24.01 -12.77 14.27
C PHE A 68 -23.38 -11.41 13.92
#